data_AF-A0A1D6K316-F1
#
_entry.id   AF-A0A1D6K316-F1
#
_cell.length_a   1.000
_cell.length_b   1.000
_cell.length_c   1.000
_cell.angle_alpha   90.00
_cell.angle_beta   90.00
_cell.angle_gamma   90.00
#
_symmetry.space_group_name_H-M   'P 1'
#
loop_
_entity.id
_entity.type
_entity.pdbx_description
1 polymer ?
#
loop_
_entity_poly.entity_id
_entity_poly.type
_entity_poly.pdbx_seq_one_letter_code
_entity_poly.pdbx_strand_id
1 'polypeptide(L)'
;MLRMGDRPGRPGYDRKKLLLYAIICGCRRQIERMLKDLPTLFNTIEDFLWFKLSALREYTNASSSNLMNEGLVPYTLDDLQSYLNKFEPSYYTKNGKDPLVYPYILFLSIQLLPAILYLSKEVGEDGYHVDAVHISIALADHSVLPDGIGSGQKIGVMDACAEAASIIRQYGSIYLRNGNIDLALEYYAQAAAAMGGGEASWIGEGHADKQRQRSLMLKQLLMEILLRDGGIQLLLGPSGMGEEGELKKYMMDWRSRQQFLLEAAHRCQEAGLYDKAVEIHKRVGAFAMALQTINKCLSDAVCAMARSMLDGESRAAALIHSGNEILETARYSSEASIQEKDLISEQQTVLRQLEAILHIYRLARAGQTVDALRETIRLPFLHLDPKAPNVTVDIFRNLSPHVQACVPDLLKVALNCIDNVRDTDGTLRAVKSKIANLVASNMSRNWPQDLYQKVAQCI
;
A
#
# COMPACT_ATOMS: atom_id res chain seq x y z
N MET A 1 -64.17 -16.41 -14.82
CA MET A 1 -64.74 -16.62 -16.18
C MET A 1 -63.69 -17.32 -17.04
N LEU A 2 -63.83 -18.64 -17.23
CA LEU A 2 -62.92 -19.48 -18.03
C LEU A 2 -63.63 -19.88 -19.33
N ARG A 3 -63.29 -19.24 -20.44
CA ARG A 3 -63.56 -19.74 -21.80
C ARG A 3 -62.46 -19.24 -22.74
N MET A 4 -61.41 -20.01 -22.91
CA MET A 4 -60.77 -20.14 -24.22
C MET A 4 -61.21 -21.50 -24.76
N GLY A 5 -62.08 -21.46 -25.76
CA GLY A 5 -62.63 -22.66 -26.36
C GLY A 5 -61.57 -23.40 -27.17
N ASP A 6 -61.45 -24.70 -26.90
CA ASP A 6 -61.00 -25.65 -27.88
C ASP A 6 -61.98 -25.61 -29.06
N ARG A 7 -61.51 -25.15 -30.22
CA ARG A 7 -62.21 -25.38 -31.48
C ARG A 7 -61.95 -26.84 -31.88
N PRO A 8 -62.97 -27.67 -32.14
CA PRO A 8 -62.77 -29.03 -32.61
C PRO A 8 -62.24 -28.97 -34.05
N GLY A 9 -61.08 -29.59 -34.30
CA GLY A 9 -60.52 -29.73 -35.66
C GLY A 9 -59.04 -29.36 -35.84
N ARG A 10 -58.33 -28.89 -34.79
CA ARG A 10 -56.86 -28.94 -34.75
C ARG A 10 -56.44 -29.86 -33.62
N PRO A 11 -55.44 -30.76 -33.79
CA PRO A 11 -54.87 -31.52 -32.68
C PRO A 11 -54.04 -30.55 -31.82
N GLY A 12 -54.73 -29.71 -31.06
CA GLY A 12 -54.15 -28.85 -30.05
C GLY A 12 -54.07 -29.63 -28.76
N TYR A 13 -52.87 -30.04 -28.36
CA TYR A 13 -52.65 -30.55 -27.02
C TYR A 13 -52.95 -29.45 -25.99
N ASP A 14 -53.50 -29.82 -24.83
CA ASP A 14 -53.65 -28.89 -23.70
C ASP A 14 -52.27 -28.29 -23.36
N ARG A 15 -52.15 -26.97 -23.52
CA ARG A 15 -50.90 -26.24 -23.32
C ARG A 15 -50.34 -26.41 -21.91
N LYS A 16 -51.21 -26.49 -20.90
CA LYS A 16 -50.80 -26.70 -19.50
C LYS A 16 -50.23 -28.10 -19.30
N LYS A 17 -50.85 -29.09 -19.94
CA LYS A 17 -50.40 -30.48 -19.91
C LYS A 17 -49.06 -30.67 -20.64
N LEU A 18 -48.88 -30.02 -21.79
CA LEU A 18 -47.60 -29.99 -22.51
C LEU A 18 -46.49 -29.33 -21.68
N LEU A 19 -46.78 -28.20 -21.03
CA LEU A 19 -45.83 -27.51 -20.17
C LEU A 19 -45.37 -28.42 -19.02
N LEU A 20 -46.31 -29.09 -18.35
CA LEU A 20 -46.01 -30.05 -17.30
C LEU A 20 -45.11 -31.18 -17.80
N TYR A 21 -45.42 -31.76 -18.97
CA TYR A 21 -44.58 -32.81 -19.55
C TYR A 21 -43.17 -32.31 -19.90
N ALA A 22 -43.05 -31.08 -20.42
CA ALA A 22 -41.75 -30.49 -20.71
C ALA A 22 -40.91 -30.28 -19.43
N ILE A 23 -41.52 -29.75 -18.37
CA ILE A 23 -40.86 -29.53 -17.07
C ILE A 23 -40.42 -30.88 -16.47
N ILE A 24 -41.29 -31.88 -16.43
CA ILE A 24 -40.98 -33.19 -15.83
C ILE A 24 -39.88 -33.91 -16.64
N CYS A 25 -40.00 -33.90 -17.97
CA CYS A 25 -39.05 -34.59 -18.84
C CYS A 25 -37.65 -33.95 -18.81
N GLY A 26 -37.55 -32.62 -18.68
CA GLY A 26 -36.26 -31.91 -18.63
C GLY A 26 -35.42 -32.05 -19.91
N CYS A 27 -36.00 -32.52 -21.01
CA CYS A 27 -35.30 -32.73 -22.27
C CYS A 27 -35.14 -31.41 -23.03
N ARG A 28 -33.90 -31.06 -23.36
CA ARG A 28 -33.54 -29.83 -24.10
C ARG A 28 -34.37 -29.66 -25.37
N ARG A 29 -34.43 -30.70 -26.21
CA ARG A 29 -35.14 -30.66 -27.50
C ARG A 29 -36.64 -30.37 -27.32
N GLN A 30 -37.27 -30.95 -26.30
CA GLN A 30 -38.70 -30.75 -26.04
C GLN A 30 -38.97 -29.32 -25.55
N ILE A 31 -38.10 -28.79 -24.69
CA ILE A 31 -38.16 -27.42 -24.18
C ILE A 31 -38.00 -26.41 -25.32
N GLU A 32 -36.98 -26.57 -26.17
CA GLU A 32 -36.73 -25.69 -27.31
C GLU A 32 -37.89 -25.71 -28.32
N ARG A 33 -38.41 -26.90 -28.62
CA ARG A 33 -39.53 -27.06 -29.55
C ARG A 33 -40.80 -26.40 -29.02
N MET A 34 -41.10 -26.56 -27.73
CA MET A 34 -42.25 -25.93 -27.10
C MET A 34 -42.17 -24.39 -27.13
N LEU A 35 -41.00 -23.81 -26.89
CA LEU A 35 -40.80 -22.36 -26.96
C LEU A 35 -40.92 -21.82 -28.39
N LYS A 36 -40.51 -22.62 -29.38
CA LYS A 36 -40.68 -22.27 -30.80
C LYS A 36 -42.14 -22.34 -31.24
N ASP A 37 -42.88 -23.34 -30.78
CA ASP A 37 -44.27 -23.57 -31.16
C ASP A 37 -45.25 -22.64 -30.41
N LEU A 38 -44.89 -22.18 -29.21
CA LEU A 38 -45.70 -21.31 -28.34
C LEU A 38 -44.87 -20.11 -27.81
N PRO A 39 -44.49 -19.14 -28.67
CA PRO A 39 -43.62 -18.04 -28.28
C PRO A 39 -44.24 -17.07 -27.25
N THR A 40 -45.58 -17.00 -27.18
CA THR A 40 -46.31 -16.17 -26.20
C THR A 40 -46.80 -16.98 -25.00
N LEU A 41 -46.13 -18.10 -24.68
CA LEU A 41 -46.51 -18.93 -23.54
C LEU A 41 -46.28 -18.22 -22.20
N PHE A 42 -45.24 -17.40 -22.14
CA PHE A 42 -44.85 -16.63 -20.95
C PHE A 42 -44.97 -15.14 -21.27
N ASN A 43 -45.69 -14.41 -20.42
CA ASN A 43 -45.93 -12.97 -20.58
C ASN A 43 -44.97 -12.12 -19.74
N THR A 44 -44.29 -12.74 -18.77
CA THR A 44 -43.32 -12.10 -17.87
C THR A 44 -41.98 -12.84 -17.96
N ILE A 45 -40.90 -12.13 -17.63
CA ILE A 45 -39.56 -12.74 -17.60
C ILE A 45 -39.44 -13.72 -16.43
N GLU A 46 -40.15 -13.46 -15.33
CA GLU A 46 -40.23 -14.30 -14.14
C GLU A 46 -40.85 -15.66 -14.48
N ASP A 47 -41.98 -15.68 -15.19
CA ASP A 47 -42.63 -16.94 -15.62
C ASP A 47 -41.73 -17.74 -16.56
N PHE A 48 -41.03 -17.04 -17.47
CA PHE A 48 -40.09 -17.65 -18.40
C PHE A 48 -38.89 -18.29 -17.66
N LEU A 49 -38.27 -17.55 -16.74
CA LEU A 49 -37.15 -18.04 -15.95
C LEU A 49 -37.58 -19.16 -15.02
N TRP A 50 -38.72 -19.05 -14.35
CA TRP A 50 -39.28 -20.12 -13.52
C TRP A 50 -39.41 -21.42 -14.31
N PHE A 51 -39.96 -21.36 -15.53
CA PHE A 51 -40.08 -22.53 -16.38
C PHE A 51 -38.71 -23.13 -16.74
N LYS A 52 -37.77 -22.28 -17.17
CA LYS A 52 -36.42 -22.72 -17.57
C LYS A 52 -35.66 -23.34 -16.41
N LEU A 53 -35.68 -22.71 -15.23
CA LEU A 53 -35.02 -23.20 -14.01
C LEU A 53 -35.65 -24.50 -13.52
N SER A 54 -36.98 -24.62 -13.56
CA SER A 54 -37.69 -25.86 -13.19
C SER A 54 -37.34 -27.05 -14.10
N ALA A 55 -36.92 -26.77 -15.33
CA ALA A 55 -36.57 -27.77 -16.33
C ALA A 55 -35.09 -28.17 -16.30
N LEU A 56 -34.25 -27.52 -15.49
CA LEU A 56 -32.83 -27.84 -15.35
C LEU A 56 -32.64 -29.27 -14.81
N ARG A 57 -31.64 -29.97 -15.36
CA ARG A 57 -31.21 -31.30 -14.90
C ARG A 57 -29.68 -31.33 -14.85
N GLU A 58 -29.14 -31.60 -13.67
CA GLU A 58 -27.70 -31.78 -13.47
C GLU A 58 -27.30 -33.26 -13.57
N TYR A 59 -26.14 -33.52 -14.14
CA TYR A 59 -25.57 -34.87 -14.20
C TYR A 59 -25.02 -35.26 -12.83
N THR A 60 -25.67 -36.18 -12.13
CA THR A 60 -24.99 -36.91 -11.04
C THR A 60 -24.09 -37.97 -11.69
N ASN A 61 -22.76 -37.77 -11.60
CA ASN A 61 -21.73 -38.66 -12.16
C ASN A 61 -21.79 -40.12 -11.67
N ALA A 62 -22.70 -40.48 -10.77
CA ALA A 62 -22.86 -41.83 -10.25
C ALA A 62 -23.64 -42.78 -11.17
N SER A 63 -24.22 -42.35 -12.30
CA SER A 63 -25.19 -43.19 -13.01
C SER A 63 -25.36 -42.93 -14.51
N SER A 64 -24.33 -43.09 -15.35
CA SER A 64 -24.59 -43.39 -16.77
C SER A 64 -23.36 -43.87 -17.54
N SER A 65 -22.96 -45.11 -17.31
CA SER A 65 -22.49 -45.97 -18.39
C SER A 65 -23.71 -46.41 -19.22
N ASN A 66 -24.33 -45.51 -19.98
CA ASN A 66 -25.39 -45.86 -20.92
C ASN A 66 -25.40 -44.84 -22.05
N LEU A 67 -25.22 -45.34 -23.27
CA LEU A 67 -25.34 -44.65 -24.55
C LEU A 67 -26.47 -43.60 -24.50
N MET A 68 -26.11 -42.32 -24.40
CA MET A 68 -27.08 -41.24 -24.46
C MET A 68 -27.68 -41.21 -25.87
N ASN A 69 -28.92 -41.69 -25.98
CA ASN A 69 -29.73 -41.48 -27.16
C ASN A 69 -29.81 -39.96 -27.40
N GLU A 70 -29.47 -39.49 -28.60
CA GLU A 70 -29.40 -38.06 -28.99
C GLU A 70 -30.72 -37.30 -28.69
N GLY A 71 -31.83 -38.02 -28.53
CA GLY A 71 -33.15 -37.49 -28.19
C GLY A 71 -33.42 -37.24 -26.69
N LEU A 72 -32.50 -37.57 -25.78
CA LEU A 72 -32.68 -37.47 -24.31
C LEU A 72 -31.68 -36.52 -23.63
N VAL A 73 -31.03 -35.64 -24.39
CA VAL A 73 -30.09 -34.65 -23.82
C VAL A 73 -30.83 -33.76 -22.81
N PRO A 74 -30.41 -33.74 -21.53
CA PRO A 74 -30.99 -32.89 -20.50
C PRO A 74 -30.75 -31.41 -20.80
N TYR A 75 -31.64 -30.55 -20.31
CA TYR A 75 -31.44 -29.11 -20.34
C TYR A 75 -30.57 -28.67 -19.17
N THR A 76 -29.42 -28.07 -19.47
CA THR A 76 -28.42 -27.68 -18.47
C THR A 76 -28.43 -26.19 -18.16
N LEU A 77 -27.71 -25.80 -17.10
CA LEU A 77 -27.53 -24.38 -16.76
C LEU A 77 -26.80 -23.64 -17.90
N ASP A 78 -25.83 -24.28 -18.53
CA ASP A 78 -25.12 -23.72 -19.70
C ASP A 78 -26.08 -23.41 -20.86
N ASP A 79 -27.08 -24.27 -21.10
CA ASP A 79 -28.08 -24.03 -22.14
C ASP A 79 -28.97 -22.82 -21.82
N LEU A 80 -29.27 -22.59 -20.54
CA LEU A 80 -30.00 -21.41 -20.08
C LEU A 80 -29.16 -20.14 -20.23
N GLN A 81 -27.94 -20.15 -19.69
CA GLN A 81 -27.01 -19.01 -19.78
C GLN A 81 -26.72 -18.66 -21.24
N SER A 82 -26.44 -19.66 -22.08
CA SER A 82 -26.20 -19.48 -23.52
C SER A 82 -27.42 -18.92 -24.25
N TYR A 83 -28.65 -19.24 -23.80
CA TYR A 83 -29.85 -18.65 -24.37
C TYR A 83 -29.99 -17.18 -23.97
N LEU A 84 -29.83 -16.86 -22.69
CA LEU A 84 -29.99 -15.51 -22.15
C LEU A 84 -28.95 -14.55 -22.74
N ASN A 85 -27.72 -15.01 -22.92
CA ASN A 85 -26.60 -14.21 -23.43
C ASN A 85 -26.66 -13.92 -24.93
N LYS A 86 -27.66 -14.44 -25.66
CA LYS A 86 -27.91 -14.05 -27.06
C LYS A 86 -28.44 -12.64 -27.19
N PHE A 87 -29.05 -12.13 -26.12
CA PHE A 87 -29.68 -10.83 -26.09
C PHE A 87 -28.81 -9.84 -25.33
N GLU A 88 -28.67 -8.63 -25.87
CA GLU A 88 -27.96 -7.55 -25.20
C GLU A 88 -28.73 -7.06 -23.95
N PRO A 89 -28.05 -6.40 -22.98
CA PRO A 89 -28.72 -5.89 -21.78
C PRO A 89 -29.92 -4.98 -22.08
N SER A 90 -29.84 -4.18 -23.15
CA SER A 90 -30.89 -3.27 -23.62
C SER A 90 -32.22 -3.98 -23.92
N TYR A 91 -32.17 -5.24 -24.35
CA TYR A 91 -33.35 -6.08 -24.60
C TYR A 91 -34.17 -6.29 -23.32
N TYR A 92 -33.48 -6.51 -22.20
CA TYR A 92 -34.10 -6.78 -20.90
C TYR A 92 -34.49 -5.51 -20.17
N THR A 93 -33.66 -4.46 -20.25
CA THR A 93 -33.89 -3.20 -19.54
C THR A 93 -34.85 -2.24 -20.24
N LYS A 94 -35.45 -2.65 -21.37
CA LYS A 94 -36.28 -1.80 -22.23
C LYS A 94 -35.58 -0.48 -22.58
N ASN A 95 -34.32 -0.58 -23.00
CA ASN A 95 -33.40 0.54 -23.24
C ASN A 95 -33.16 1.42 -21.99
N GLY A 96 -32.90 0.79 -20.85
CA GLY A 96 -32.54 1.48 -19.59
C GLY A 96 -33.72 2.01 -18.77
N LYS A 97 -34.97 1.72 -19.16
CA LYS A 97 -36.15 2.09 -18.34
C LYS A 97 -36.28 1.25 -17.08
N ASP A 98 -35.90 -0.04 -17.17
CA ASP A 98 -35.93 -1.00 -16.07
C ASP A 98 -34.53 -1.61 -15.87
N PRO A 99 -33.54 -0.84 -15.37
CA PRO A 99 -32.12 -1.24 -15.35
C PRO A 99 -31.84 -2.49 -14.50
N LEU A 100 -32.62 -2.72 -13.44
CA LEU A 100 -32.44 -3.84 -12.51
C LEU A 100 -32.90 -5.20 -13.05
N VAL A 101 -33.69 -5.23 -14.12
CA VAL A 101 -34.20 -6.49 -14.68
C VAL A 101 -33.05 -7.36 -15.22
N TYR A 102 -32.04 -6.75 -15.82
CA TYR A 102 -30.91 -7.50 -16.37
C TYR A 102 -30.02 -8.13 -15.28
N PRO A 103 -29.54 -7.40 -14.26
CA PRO A 103 -28.87 -7.98 -13.09
C PRO A 103 -29.68 -9.10 -12.42
N TYR A 104 -30.99 -8.90 -12.26
CA TYR A 104 -31.88 -9.92 -11.69
C TYR A 104 -31.86 -11.24 -12.48
N ILE A 105 -31.93 -11.17 -13.81
CA ILE A 105 -31.83 -12.34 -14.70
C ILE A 105 -30.45 -13.01 -14.55
N LEU A 106 -29.38 -12.22 -14.47
CA LEU A 106 -28.02 -12.74 -14.32
C LEU A 106 -27.84 -13.46 -12.98
N PHE A 107 -28.33 -12.90 -11.87
CA PHE A 107 -28.27 -13.56 -10.56
C PHE A 107 -29.06 -14.87 -10.53
N LEU A 108 -30.29 -14.88 -11.06
CA LEU A 108 -31.10 -16.10 -11.13
C LEU A 108 -30.50 -17.19 -12.03
N SER A 109 -29.66 -16.81 -13.00
CA SER A 109 -28.92 -17.75 -13.85
C SER A 109 -27.50 -18.01 -13.36
N ILE A 110 -27.14 -17.60 -12.13
CA ILE A 110 -25.83 -17.83 -11.50
C ILE A 110 -24.67 -17.17 -12.29
N GLN A 111 -24.97 -16.16 -13.10
CA GLN A 111 -23.98 -15.35 -13.81
C GLN A 111 -23.51 -14.19 -12.93
N LEU A 112 -22.91 -14.53 -11.80
CA LEU A 112 -22.63 -13.62 -10.68
C LEU A 112 -21.68 -12.48 -11.06
N LEU A 113 -20.53 -12.80 -11.67
CA LEU A 113 -19.53 -11.79 -12.06
C LEU A 113 -20.08 -10.79 -13.11
N PRO A 114 -20.72 -11.24 -14.21
CA PRO A 114 -21.41 -10.32 -15.13
C PRO A 114 -22.44 -9.42 -14.45
N ALA A 115 -23.19 -9.92 -13.45
CA ALA A 115 -24.20 -9.15 -12.74
C ALA A 115 -23.58 -7.99 -11.95
N ILE A 116 -22.55 -8.25 -11.16
CA ILE A 116 -21.86 -7.20 -10.37
C ILE A 116 -21.13 -6.20 -11.27
N LEU A 117 -20.55 -6.65 -12.39
CA LEU A 117 -19.89 -5.77 -13.36
C LEU A 117 -20.87 -4.87 -14.10
N TYR A 118 -22.09 -5.33 -14.33
CA TYR A 118 -23.13 -4.51 -14.91
C TYR A 118 -23.55 -3.41 -13.95
N LEU A 119 -23.87 -3.77 -12.70
CA LEU A 119 -24.28 -2.84 -11.65
C LEU A 119 -23.18 -1.81 -11.33
N SER A 120 -21.90 -2.18 -11.42
CA SER A 120 -20.78 -1.28 -11.15
C SER A 120 -20.50 -0.27 -12.27
N LYS A 121 -20.95 -0.54 -13.51
CA LYS A 121 -20.68 0.29 -14.70
C LYS A 121 -21.76 1.33 -15.00
N GLU A 122 -22.98 1.19 -14.50
CA GLU A 122 -24.05 2.15 -14.81
C GLU A 122 -23.81 3.49 -14.09
N VAL A 123 -23.19 4.42 -14.83
CA VAL A 123 -22.96 5.81 -14.45
C VAL A 123 -24.21 6.63 -14.82
N GLY A 124 -25.20 6.61 -13.94
CA GLY A 124 -26.31 7.58 -13.88
C GLY A 124 -26.34 8.28 -12.52
N GLU A 125 -27.14 9.34 -12.36
CA GLU A 125 -27.26 10.07 -11.07
C GLU A 125 -27.73 9.16 -9.90
N ASP A 126 -28.42 8.05 -10.21
CA ASP A 126 -28.87 7.00 -9.28
C ASP A 126 -28.06 5.68 -9.38
N GLY A 127 -26.78 5.74 -9.76
CA GLY A 127 -26.01 4.53 -10.08
C GLY A 127 -25.97 3.49 -8.96
N TYR A 128 -26.22 2.21 -9.29
CA TYR A 128 -26.24 1.06 -8.36
C TYR A 128 -24.84 0.56 -7.93
N HIS A 129 -23.83 1.43 -8.01
CA HIS A 129 -22.45 1.11 -7.66
C HIS A 129 -22.30 0.72 -6.19
N VAL A 130 -23.11 1.30 -5.29
CA VAL A 130 -23.15 0.93 -3.86
C VAL A 130 -23.65 -0.50 -3.70
N ASP A 131 -24.73 -0.86 -4.38
CA ASP A 131 -25.28 -2.23 -4.35
C ASP A 131 -24.26 -3.23 -4.93
N ALA A 132 -23.60 -2.88 -6.04
CA ALA A 132 -22.57 -3.71 -6.65
C ALA A 132 -21.44 -4.05 -5.67
N VAL A 133 -21.00 -3.08 -4.87
CA VAL A 133 -19.96 -3.26 -3.83
C VAL A 133 -20.44 -4.23 -2.76
N HIS A 134 -21.61 -4.00 -2.16
CA HIS A 134 -22.09 -4.83 -1.05
C HIS A 134 -22.49 -6.23 -1.49
N ILE A 135 -23.04 -6.38 -2.70
CA ILE A 135 -23.28 -7.70 -3.30
C ILE A 135 -21.95 -8.41 -3.55
N SER A 136 -20.92 -7.71 -4.03
CA SER A 136 -19.59 -8.30 -4.23
C SER A 136 -18.98 -8.82 -2.93
N ILE A 137 -19.14 -8.10 -1.81
CA ILE A 137 -18.73 -8.56 -0.47
C ILE A 137 -19.50 -9.83 -0.10
N ALA A 138 -20.84 -9.81 -0.19
CA ALA A 138 -21.68 -10.96 0.17
C ALA A 138 -21.36 -12.21 -0.66
N LEU A 139 -21.16 -12.07 -1.98
CA LEU A 139 -20.81 -13.18 -2.86
C LEU A 139 -19.42 -13.74 -2.57
N ALA A 140 -18.46 -12.88 -2.23
CA ALA A 140 -17.12 -13.32 -1.83
C ALA A 140 -17.18 -14.07 -0.50
N ASP A 141 -17.92 -13.57 0.49
CA ASP A 141 -18.04 -14.19 1.81
C ASP A 141 -18.68 -15.57 1.75
N HIS A 142 -19.68 -15.75 0.90
CA HIS A 142 -20.29 -17.06 0.66
C HIS A 142 -19.47 -17.99 -0.25
N SER A 143 -18.28 -17.58 -0.71
CA SER A 143 -17.40 -18.37 -1.58
C SER A 143 -18.10 -18.88 -2.86
N VAL A 144 -19.07 -18.10 -3.39
CA VAL A 144 -19.83 -18.46 -4.60
C VAL A 144 -19.22 -17.88 -5.87
N LEU A 145 -18.24 -16.99 -5.75
CA LEU A 145 -17.50 -16.47 -6.90
C LEU A 145 -16.59 -17.58 -7.46
N PRO A 146 -16.62 -17.80 -8.79
CA PRO A 146 -15.88 -18.89 -9.40
C PRO A 146 -14.38 -18.69 -9.24
N ASP A 147 -13.71 -19.73 -8.76
CA ASP A 147 -12.26 -19.78 -8.74
C ASP A 147 -11.75 -19.82 -10.18
N GLY A 148 -10.86 -18.90 -10.53
CA GLY A 148 -10.17 -18.93 -11.81
C GLY A 148 -9.38 -20.22 -12.08
N ILE A 149 -9.34 -21.16 -11.12
CA ILE A 149 -8.56 -22.40 -11.16
C ILE A 149 -9.52 -23.60 -11.22
N GLY A 150 -10.23 -23.73 -12.34
CA GLY A 150 -11.04 -24.91 -12.69
C GLY A 150 -10.66 -25.41 -14.08
N SER A 151 -10.41 -26.72 -14.21
CA SER A 151 -9.90 -27.39 -15.41
C SER A 151 -10.66 -26.98 -16.69
N GLY A 152 -10.01 -26.19 -17.54
CA GLY A 152 -10.56 -25.76 -18.83
C GLY A 152 -10.57 -24.24 -19.05
N GLN A 153 -9.52 -23.53 -18.64
CA GLN A 153 -9.40 -22.12 -18.99
C GLN A 153 -9.27 -21.94 -20.51
N LYS A 154 -10.27 -21.28 -21.11
CA LYS A 154 -10.03 -20.45 -22.29
C LYS A 154 -9.15 -19.29 -21.81
N ILE A 155 -7.99 -19.12 -22.44
CA ILE A 155 -7.07 -17.99 -22.18
C ILE A 155 -7.90 -16.68 -22.18
N GLY A 156 -7.96 -15.97 -21.05
CA GLY A 156 -8.67 -14.69 -20.91
C GLY A 156 -9.82 -14.60 -19.90
N VAL A 157 -10.13 -15.65 -19.14
CA VAL A 157 -11.16 -15.57 -18.06
C VAL A 157 -10.60 -14.82 -16.85
N MET A 158 -11.17 -13.64 -16.57
CA MET A 158 -10.84 -12.79 -15.42
C MET A 158 -11.14 -13.49 -14.10
N ASP A 159 -10.26 -13.32 -13.10
CA ASP A 159 -10.48 -13.82 -11.74
C ASP A 159 -11.63 -13.05 -11.07
N ALA A 160 -12.74 -13.74 -10.78
CA ALA A 160 -13.94 -13.12 -10.24
C ALA A 160 -13.71 -12.48 -8.86
N CYS A 161 -12.84 -13.09 -8.04
CA CYS A 161 -12.45 -12.53 -6.74
C CYS A 161 -11.65 -11.25 -6.90
N ALA A 162 -10.77 -11.18 -7.91
CA ALA A 162 -10.00 -9.98 -8.21
C ALA A 162 -10.88 -8.82 -8.69
N GLU A 163 -11.88 -9.10 -9.53
CA GLU A 163 -12.84 -8.09 -10.00
C GLU A 163 -13.72 -7.57 -8.85
N ALA A 164 -14.27 -8.47 -8.03
CA ALA A 164 -15.02 -8.10 -6.82
C ALA A 164 -14.16 -7.23 -5.88
N ALA A 165 -12.93 -7.66 -5.60
CA ALA A 165 -11.97 -6.90 -4.79
C ALA A 165 -11.66 -5.52 -5.40
N SER A 166 -11.55 -5.43 -6.73
CA SER A 166 -11.31 -4.16 -7.43
C SER A 166 -12.47 -3.18 -7.26
N ILE A 167 -13.72 -3.66 -7.40
CA ILE A 167 -14.94 -2.86 -7.19
C ILE A 167 -14.97 -2.31 -5.76
N ILE A 168 -14.74 -3.18 -4.77
CA ILE A 168 -14.75 -2.79 -3.35
C ILE A 168 -13.62 -1.78 -3.05
N ARG A 169 -12.41 -2.03 -3.56
CA ARG A 169 -11.26 -1.11 -3.41
C ARG A 169 -11.56 0.25 -4.03
N GLN A 170 -12.11 0.28 -5.24
CA GLN A 170 -12.42 1.53 -5.93
C GLN A 170 -13.41 2.37 -5.11
N TYR A 171 -14.42 1.73 -4.52
CA TYR A 171 -15.36 2.40 -3.62
C TYR A 171 -14.69 2.92 -2.35
N GLY A 172 -13.86 2.11 -1.68
CA GLY A 172 -13.07 2.55 -0.53
C GLY A 172 -12.15 3.74 -0.83
N SER A 173 -11.61 3.81 -2.06
CA SER A 173 -10.73 4.91 -2.48
C SER A 173 -11.44 6.27 -2.55
N ILE A 174 -12.77 6.29 -2.72
CA ILE A 174 -13.58 7.51 -2.69
C ILE A 174 -13.55 8.11 -1.26
N TYR A 175 -13.72 7.28 -0.23
CA TYR A 175 -13.62 7.71 1.16
C TYR A 175 -12.20 8.16 1.52
N LEU A 176 -11.18 7.46 1.02
CA LEU A 176 -9.78 7.84 1.21
C LEU A 176 -9.50 9.24 0.65
N ARG A 177 -10.02 9.54 -0.56
CA ARG A 177 -9.88 10.86 -1.20
C ARG A 177 -10.63 11.96 -0.46
N ASN A 178 -11.76 11.62 0.17
CA ASN A 178 -12.56 12.54 0.97
C ASN A 178 -12.04 12.73 2.41
N GLY A 179 -10.93 12.07 2.76
CA GLY A 179 -10.31 12.15 4.09
C GLY A 179 -10.96 11.28 5.16
N ASN A 180 -11.98 10.48 4.83
CA ASN A 180 -12.58 9.51 5.75
C ASN A 180 -11.78 8.21 5.72
N ILE A 181 -10.66 8.22 6.45
CA ILE A 181 -9.70 7.11 6.49
C ILE A 181 -10.24 5.88 7.25
N ASP A 182 -11.19 6.07 8.17
CA ASP A 182 -11.83 4.99 8.93
C ASP A 182 -12.70 4.11 8.02
N LEU A 183 -13.62 4.71 7.26
CA LEU A 183 -14.44 3.96 6.29
C LEU A 183 -13.59 3.38 5.15
N ALA A 184 -12.55 4.10 4.71
CA ALA A 184 -11.63 3.59 3.71
C ALA A 184 -10.94 2.30 4.19
N LEU A 185 -10.53 2.25 5.47
CA LEU A 185 -9.92 1.07 6.08
C LEU A 185 -10.85 -0.14 6.06
N GLU A 186 -12.12 0.03 6.43
CA GLU A 186 -13.11 -1.04 6.41
C GLU A 186 -13.30 -1.63 5.01
N TYR A 187 -13.50 -0.77 3.99
CA TYR A 187 -13.65 -1.24 2.61
C TYR A 187 -12.35 -1.84 2.06
N TYR A 188 -11.18 -1.30 2.40
CA TYR A 188 -9.90 -1.85 1.98
C TYR A 188 -9.64 -3.24 2.59
N ALA A 189 -10.01 -3.43 3.86
CA ALA A 189 -9.99 -4.72 4.51
C ALA A 189 -10.90 -5.74 3.81
N GLN A 190 -12.13 -5.33 3.47
CA GLN A 190 -13.08 -6.18 2.74
C GLN A 190 -12.61 -6.48 1.31
N ALA A 191 -11.98 -5.53 0.61
CA ALA A 191 -11.42 -5.76 -0.71
C ALA A 191 -10.31 -6.82 -0.66
N ALA A 192 -9.40 -6.73 0.31
CA ALA A 192 -8.37 -7.73 0.51
C ALA A 192 -8.95 -9.10 0.90
N ALA A 193 -10.01 -9.14 1.71
CA ALA A 193 -10.72 -10.37 2.05
C ALA A 193 -11.37 -11.00 0.83
N ALA A 194 -12.09 -10.22 0.02
CA ALA A 194 -12.69 -10.69 -1.22
C ALA A 194 -11.63 -11.30 -2.16
N MET A 195 -10.46 -10.67 -2.26
CA MET A 195 -9.33 -11.23 -3.01
C MET A 195 -8.85 -12.58 -2.45
N GLY A 196 -8.94 -12.78 -1.13
CA GLY A 196 -8.63 -14.04 -0.47
C GLY A 196 -9.75 -15.09 -0.49
N GLY A 197 -10.92 -14.79 -1.06
CA GLY A 197 -12.10 -15.66 -1.02
C GLY A 197 -13.10 -15.34 0.11
N GLY A 198 -13.16 -14.07 0.57
CA GLY A 198 -14.14 -13.58 1.53
C GLY A 198 -13.93 -14.08 2.97
N GLU A 199 -15.02 -14.42 3.66
CA GLU A 199 -15.08 -14.95 5.02
C GLU A 199 -14.03 -16.03 5.33
N ALA A 200 -13.87 -17.02 4.45
CA ALA A 200 -12.89 -18.11 4.62
C ALA A 200 -11.45 -17.58 4.75
N SER A 201 -11.14 -16.43 4.14
CA SER A 201 -9.84 -15.79 4.23
C SER A 201 -9.57 -15.17 5.61
N TRP A 202 -10.61 -14.74 6.33
CA TRP A 202 -10.50 -14.21 7.69
C TRP A 202 -10.17 -15.31 8.70
N ILE A 203 -10.76 -16.49 8.52
CA ILE A 203 -10.62 -17.65 9.41
C ILE A 203 -9.32 -18.44 9.10
N GLY A 204 -8.72 -18.20 7.94
CA GLY A 204 -7.47 -18.85 7.53
C GLY A 204 -7.67 -20.21 6.87
N GLU A 205 -8.90 -20.51 6.43
CA GLU A 205 -9.27 -21.78 5.78
C GLU A 205 -9.08 -21.75 4.24
N GLY A 206 -8.58 -20.64 3.69
CA GLY A 206 -8.37 -20.45 2.26
C GLY A 206 -7.12 -21.15 1.70
N HIS A 207 -7.11 -21.37 0.37
CA HIS A 207 -5.94 -21.87 -0.36
C HIS A 207 -4.73 -20.94 -0.16
N ALA A 208 -3.52 -21.52 -0.08
CA ALA A 208 -2.29 -20.78 0.22
C ALA A 208 -2.05 -19.60 -0.75
N ASP A 209 -2.35 -19.78 -2.04
CA ASP A 209 -2.19 -18.73 -3.06
C ASP A 209 -3.17 -17.57 -2.85
N LYS A 210 -4.43 -17.85 -2.53
CA LYS A 210 -5.43 -16.81 -2.24
C LYS A 210 -5.08 -16.05 -0.97
N GLN A 211 -4.61 -16.75 0.06
CA GLN A 211 -4.15 -16.12 1.29
C GLN A 211 -2.93 -15.22 1.07
N ARG A 212 -2.03 -15.62 0.15
CA ARG A 212 -0.91 -14.78 -0.30
C ARG A 212 -1.41 -13.54 -1.04
N GLN A 213 -2.35 -13.68 -1.98
CA GLN A 213 -2.92 -12.55 -2.72
C GLN A 213 -3.64 -11.56 -1.80
N ARG A 214 -4.46 -12.05 -0.86
CA ARG A 214 -5.06 -11.24 0.21
C ARG A 214 -3.99 -10.47 0.98
N SER A 215 -2.95 -11.17 1.44
CA SER A 215 -1.89 -10.56 2.27
C SER A 215 -1.14 -9.46 1.51
N LEU A 216 -0.89 -9.66 0.21
CA LEU A 216 -0.24 -8.65 -0.65
C LEU A 216 -1.14 -7.42 -0.83
N MET A 217 -2.42 -7.64 -1.18
CA MET A 217 -3.38 -6.55 -1.36
C MET A 217 -3.59 -5.76 -0.06
N LEU A 218 -3.77 -6.47 1.06
CA LEU A 218 -3.94 -5.85 2.38
C LEU A 218 -2.74 -4.96 2.74
N LYS A 219 -1.50 -5.47 2.58
CA LYS A 219 -0.29 -4.67 2.84
C LYS A 219 -0.22 -3.43 1.95
N GLN A 220 -0.56 -3.56 0.67
CA GLN A 220 -0.59 -2.41 -0.25
C GLN A 220 -1.62 -1.36 0.20
N LEU A 221 -2.83 -1.77 0.55
CA LEU A 221 -3.91 -0.87 0.94
C LEU A 221 -3.67 -0.22 2.32
N LEU A 222 -3.13 -0.97 3.27
CA LEU A 222 -2.70 -0.42 4.56
C LEU A 222 -1.56 0.59 4.39
N MET A 223 -0.63 0.35 3.45
CA MET A 223 0.40 1.34 3.10
C MET A 223 -0.23 2.64 2.59
N GLU A 224 -1.22 2.55 1.70
CA GLU A 224 -1.92 3.74 1.19
C GLU A 224 -2.57 4.55 2.33
N ILE A 225 -3.19 3.88 3.31
CA ILE A 225 -3.78 4.54 4.49
C ILE A 225 -2.69 5.13 5.38
N LEU A 226 -1.63 4.38 5.69
CA LEU A 226 -0.54 4.82 6.56
C LEU A 226 0.14 6.10 6.04
N LEU A 227 0.21 6.26 4.72
CA LEU A 227 0.78 7.42 4.06
C LEU A 227 -0.16 8.64 4.03
N ARG A 228 -1.44 8.51 4.38
CA ARG A 228 -2.36 9.65 4.54
C ARG A 228 -2.16 10.34 5.88
N ASP A 229 -2.71 11.54 5.99
CA ASP A 229 -2.70 12.29 7.24
C ASP A 229 -3.70 11.65 8.21
N GLY A 230 -3.31 11.51 9.48
CA GLY A 230 -4.04 10.70 10.46
C GLY A 230 -3.87 9.19 10.32
N GLY A 231 -3.30 8.69 9.22
CA GLY A 231 -3.13 7.25 8.97
C GLY A 231 -2.27 6.53 10.01
N ILE A 232 -1.17 7.15 10.44
CA ILE A 232 -0.31 6.65 11.53
C ILE A 232 -1.12 6.53 12.82
N GLN A 233 -1.89 7.57 13.18
CA GLN A 233 -2.69 7.57 14.41
C GLN A 233 -3.82 6.53 14.37
N LEU A 234 -4.47 6.35 13.21
CA LEU A 234 -5.51 5.33 13.04
C LEU A 234 -4.94 3.92 13.18
N LEU A 235 -3.88 3.61 12.42
CA LEU A 235 -3.34 2.26 12.33
C LEU A 235 -2.51 1.87 13.57
N LEU A 236 -1.75 2.81 14.14
CA LEU A 236 -0.82 2.56 15.24
C LEU A 236 -1.34 3.09 16.59
N GLY A 237 -2.39 3.90 16.58
CA GLY A 237 -2.98 4.49 17.78
C GLY A 237 -2.38 5.86 18.15
N PRO A 238 -2.99 6.56 19.13
CA PRO A 238 -2.56 7.88 19.56
C PRO A 238 -1.18 7.86 20.25
N SER A 239 -0.87 6.81 21.02
CA SER A 239 0.35 6.69 21.80
C SER A 239 0.98 5.29 21.71
N GLY A 240 2.24 5.17 22.15
CA GLY A 240 2.89 3.86 22.39
C GLY A 240 3.53 3.18 21.17
N MET A 241 3.80 1.88 21.32
CA MET A 241 4.56 1.03 20.38
C MET A 241 3.70 0.49 19.21
N GLY A 242 2.65 1.20 18.83
CA GLY A 242 1.79 0.81 17.70
C GLY A 242 0.77 -0.31 18.00
N GLU A 243 0.58 -0.68 19.27
CA GLU A 243 -0.36 -1.74 19.67
C GLU A 243 -1.80 -1.25 19.93
N GLU A 244 -1.98 0.06 20.04
CA GLU A 244 -3.27 0.66 20.40
C GLU A 244 -4.20 0.81 19.19
N GLY A 245 -3.66 0.87 17.97
CA GLY A 245 -4.41 1.15 16.75
C GLY A 245 -5.08 -0.05 16.06
N GLU A 246 -5.67 0.24 14.91
CA GLU A 246 -6.48 -0.70 14.12
C GLU A 246 -5.65 -1.80 13.43
N LEU A 247 -4.34 -1.59 13.23
CA LEU A 247 -3.47 -2.52 12.50
C LEU A 247 -3.48 -3.94 13.08
N LYS A 248 -3.61 -4.08 14.40
CA LYS A 248 -3.63 -5.38 15.08
C LYS A 248 -4.81 -6.26 14.67
N LYS A 249 -5.94 -5.67 14.27
CA LYS A 249 -7.14 -6.42 13.84
C LYS A 249 -6.90 -7.16 12.53
N TYR A 250 -6.03 -6.60 11.68
CA TYR A 250 -5.74 -7.12 10.34
C TYR A 250 -4.45 -7.93 10.28
N MET A 251 -3.50 -7.65 11.19
CA MET A 251 -2.22 -8.34 11.30
C MET A 251 -1.98 -8.76 12.75
N MET A 252 -2.33 -10.01 13.07
CA MET A 252 -2.27 -10.53 14.45
C MET A 252 -0.83 -10.73 14.94
N ASP A 253 0.06 -11.23 14.06
CA ASP A 253 1.45 -11.51 14.40
C ASP A 253 2.30 -10.23 14.49
N TRP A 254 2.92 -10.02 15.65
CA TRP A 254 3.81 -8.89 15.90
C TRP A 254 4.99 -8.84 14.92
N ARG A 255 5.62 -9.97 14.60
CA ARG A 255 6.79 -9.98 13.70
C ARG A 255 6.41 -9.51 12.30
N SER A 256 5.27 -9.98 11.80
CA SER A 256 4.71 -9.55 10.52
C SER A 256 4.32 -8.07 10.52
N ARG A 257 3.74 -7.56 11.62
CA ARG A 257 3.46 -6.12 11.79
C ARG A 257 4.74 -5.29 11.76
N GLN A 258 5.73 -5.68 12.55
CA GLN A 258 7.04 -5.03 12.62
C GLN A 258 7.69 -4.98 11.23
N GLN A 259 7.72 -6.10 10.50
CA GLN A 259 8.29 -6.15 9.16
C GLN A 259 7.55 -5.22 8.19
N PHE A 260 6.22 -5.19 8.23
CA PHE A 260 5.41 -4.29 7.40
C PHE A 260 5.71 -2.81 7.69
N LEU A 261 5.84 -2.45 8.97
CA LEU A 261 6.11 -1.07 9.37
C LEU A 261 7.54 -0.62 9.03
N LEU A 262 8.53 -1.52 9.14
CA LEU A 262 9.89 -1.23 8.69
C LEU A 262 9.95 -1.01 7.16
N GLU A 263 9.24 -1.83 6.39
CA GLU A 263 9.09 -1.63 4.94
C GLU A 263 8.39 -0.30 4.63
N ALA A 264 7.36 0.07 5.39
CA ALA A 264 6.68 1.34 5.23
C ALA A 264 7.57 2.55 5.52
N ALA A 265 8.36 2.48 6.59
CA ALA A 265 9.32 3.53 6.92
C ALA A 265 10.39 3.65 5.83
N HIS A 266 10.86 2.52 5.27
CA HIS A 266 11.80 2.53 4.16
C HIS A 266 11.23 3.23 2.92
N ARG A 267 10.00 2.89 2.51
CA ARG A 267 9.33 3.57 1.38
C ARG A 267 9.10 5.06 1.64
N CYS A 268 8.80 5.43 2.88
CA CYS A 268 8.71 6.84 3.27
C CYS A 268 10.07 7.55 3.06
N GLN A 269 11.19 6.92 3.41
CA GLN A 269 12.52 7.48 3.18
C GLN A 269 12.84 7.64 1.69
N GLU A 270 12.51 6.65 0.85
CA GLU A 270 12.68 6.71 -0.60
C GLU A 270 11.85 7.83 -1.23
N ALA A 271 10.63 8.05 -0.73
CA ALA A 271 9.75 9.13 -1.16
C ALA A 271 10.11 10.51 -0.56
N GLY A 272 11.11 10.59 0.32
CA GLY A 272 11.50 11.84 1.00
C GLY A 272 10.57 12.27 2.15
N LEU A 273 9.63 11.42 2.57
CA LEU A 273 8.70 11.63 3.69
C LEU A 273 9.35 11.26 5.03
N TYR A 274 10.44 11.95 5.38
CA TYR A 274 11.28 11.59 6.53
C TYR A 274 10.55 11.68 7.88
N ASP A 275 9.66 12.66 8.07
CA ASP A 275 8.91 12.80 9.33
C ASP A 275 8.01 11.59 9.59
N LYS A 276 7.34 11.07 8.55
CA LYS A 276 6.52 9.85 8.65
C LYS A 276 7.41 8.63 8.92
N ALA A 277 8.57 8.52 8.27
CA ALA A 277 9.51 7.42 8.50
C ALA A 277 10.03 7.40 9.95
N VAL A 278 10.41 8.56 10.49
CA VAL A 278 10.87 8.73 11.87
C VAL A 278 9.76 8.32 12.84
N GLU A 279 8.53 8.80 12.61
CA GLU A 279 7.41 8.45 13.48
C GLU A 279 7.12 6.94 13.44
N ILE A 280 7.10 6.30 12.27
CA ILE A 280 6.90 4.85 12.16
C ILE A 280 8.02 4.09 12.90
N HIS A 281 9.29 4.46 12.73
CA HIS A 281 10.39 3.83 13.46
C HIS A 281 10.26 3.97 14.98
N LYS A 282 9.83 5.14 15.47
CA LYS A 282 9.55 5.36 16.90
C LYS A 282 8.46 4.42 17.40
N ARG A 283 7.37 4.25 16.64
CA ARG A 283 6.26 3.35 16.99
C ARG A 283 6.67 1.89 17.02
N VAL A 284 7.63 1.48 16.20
CA VAL A 284 8.15 0.10 16.20
C VAL A 284 9.20 -0.12 17.30
N GLY A 285 9.69 0.94 17.96
CA GLY A 285 10.80 0.88 18.90
C GLY A 285 12.18 0.79 18.22
N ALA A 286 12.26 1.01 16.91
CA ALA A 286 13.51 1.04 16.14
C ALA A 286 14.18 2.43 16.23
N PHE A 287 14.52 2.83 17.47
CA PHE A 287 15.01 4.18 17.76
C PHE A 287 16.34 4.50 17.07
N ALA A 288 17.23 3.52 16.90
CA ALA A 288 18.47 3.72 16.16
C ALA A 288 18.20 4.12 14.69
N MET A 289 17.23 3.47 14.03
CA MET A 289 16.85 3.81 12.65
C MET A 289 16.16 5.18 12.55
N ALA A 290 15.35 5.54 13.56
CA ALA A 290 14.77 6.87 13.67
C ALA A 290 15.88 7.95 13.76
N LEU A 291 16.85 7.76 14.67
CA LEU A 291 17.99 8.66 14.83
C LEU A 291 18.88 8.72 13.59
N GLN A 292 19.11 7.60 12.92
CA GLN A 292 19.85 7.58 11.66
C GLN A 292 19.17 8.46 10.60
N THR A 293 17.84 8.41 10.51
CA THR A 293 17.07 9.25 9.59
C THR A 293 17.18 10.73 9.96
N ILE A 294 17.09 11.07 11.25
CA ILE A 294 17.32 12.42 11.76
C ILE A 294 18.73 12.90 11.46
N ASN A 295 19.75 12.09 11.70
CA ASN A 295 21.16 12.41 11.45
C ASN A 295 21.42 12.68 9.97
N LYS A 296 20.83 11.89 9.07
CA LYS A 296 20.87 12.15 7.63
C LYS A 296 20.26 13.52 7.30
N CYS A 297 19.04 13.78 7.76
CA CYS A 297 18.34 15.04 7.50
C CYS A 297 19.07 16.25 8.10
N LEU A 298 19.69 16.08 9.27
CA LEU A 298 20.45 17.13 9.95
C LEU A 298 21.75 17.43 9.21
N SER A 299 22.47 16.40 8.75
CA SER A 299 23.63 16.55 7.87
C SER A 299 23.27 17.36 6.62
N ASP A 300 22.17 17.01 5.95
CA ASP A 300 21.71 17.72 4.75
C ASP A 300 21.37 19.20 5.07
N ALA A 301 20.72 19.46 6.20
CA ALA A 301 20.41 20.81 6.67
C ALA A 301 21.68 21.63 6.98
N VAL A 302 22.67 21.02 7.64
CA VAL A 302 23.98 21.64 7.95
C VAL A 302 24.73 21.99 6.66
N CYS A 303 24.80 21.06 5.71
CA CYS A 303 25.41 21.31 4.39
C CYS A 303 24.68 22.42 3.63
N ALA A 304 23.34 22.48 3.70
CA ALA A 304 22.56 23.56 3.09
C ALA A 304 22.84 24.93 3.73
N MET A 305 23.01 24.98 5.05
CA MET A 305 23.39 26.20 5.77
C MET A 305 24.78 26.71 5.36
N ALA A 306 25.74 25.81 5.17
CA ALA A 306 27.08 26.17 4.71
C ALA A 306 27.07 26.87 3.34
N ARG A 307 26.09 26.50 2.50
CA ARG A 307 25.84 27.10 1.19
C ARG A 307 24.92 28.33 1.24
N SER A 308 24.66 28.88 2.42
CA SER A 308 23.86 30.09 2.68
C SER A 308 22.36 29.99 2.34
N MET A 309 21.76 28.79 2.41
CA MET A 309 20.31 28.65 2.28
C MET A 309 19.60 29.05 3.61
N LEU A 310 18.63 29.96 3.53
CA LEU A 310 17.97 30.57 4.70
C LEU A 310 17.17 29.57 5.55
N ASP A 311 16.58 28.53 4.96
CA ASP A 311 15.69 27.58 5.65
C ASP A 311 16.41 26.48 6.45
N GLY A 312 17.74 26.40 6.37
CA GLY A 312 18.50 25.32 7.00
C GLY A 312 18.52 25.39 8.54
N GLU A 313 18.42 26.58 9.12
CA GLU A 313 18.63 26.79 10.55
C GLU A 313 17.42 26.40 11.42
N SER A 314 16.22 26.79 11.02
CA SER A 314 14.97 26.40 11.68
C SER A 314 14.77 24.89 11.59
N ARG A 315 15.02 24.32 10.40
CA ARG A 315 14.97 22.88 10.16
C ARG A 315 15.98 22.11 11.02
N ALA A 316 17.22 22.58 11.13
CA ALA A 316 18.22 21.95 11.97
C ALA A 316 17.85 21.98 13.46
N ALA A 317 17.28 23.08 13.96
CA ALA A 317 16.80 23.18 15.33
C ALA A 317 15.65 22.19 15.62
N ALA A 318 14.68 22.07 14.71
CA ALA A 318 13.57 21.11 14.83
C ALA A 318 14.07 19.64 14.83
N LEU A 319 15.04 19.32 13.96
CA LEU A 319 15.64 17.98 13.89
C LEU A 319 16.42 17.62 15.17
N ILE A 320 17.15 18.58 15.76
CA ILE A 320 17.84 18.36 17.04
C ILE A 320 16.82 18.12 18.15
N HIS A 321 15.75 18.91 18.20
CA HIS A 321 14.70 18.72 19.19
C HIS A 321 14.07 17.32 19.06
N SER A 322 13.68 16.93 17.84
CA SER A 322 13.13 15.60 17.55
C SER A 322 14.12 14.47 17.91
N GLY A 323 15.40 14.62 17.59
CA GLY A 323 16.45 13.67 17.97
C GLY A 323 16.59 13.51 19.49
N ASN A 324 16.51 14.61 20.25
CA ASN A 324 16.54 14.57 21.71
C ASN A 324 15.27 13.92 22.28
N GLU A 325 14.08 14.22 21.73
CA GLU A 325 12.83 13.55 22.14
C GLU A 325 12.90 12.03 21.93
N ILE A 326 13.48 11.58 20.81
CA ILE A 326 13.69 10.15 20.54
C ILE A 326 14.62 9.53 21.59
N LEU A 327 15.73 10.21 21.93
CA LEU A 327 16.67 9.73 22.95
C LEU A 327 16.03 9.64 24.33
N GLU A 328 15.23 10.63 24.73
CA GLU A 328 14.50 10.58 26.00
C GLU A 328 13.48 9.43 25.98
N THR A 329 12.70 9.29 24.91
CA THR A 329 11.73 8.18 24.77
C THR A 329 12.42 6.82 24.85
N ALA A 330 13.57 6.66 24.20
CA ALA A 330 14.34 5.43 24.22
C ALA A 330 14.87 5.06 25.62
N ARG A 331 15.17 6.04 26.49
CA ARG A 331 15.60 5.80 27.87
C ARG A 331 14.50 5.20 28.73
N TYR A 332 13.25 5.61 28.51
CA TYR A 332 12.10 5.11 29.27
C TYR A 332 11.51 3.81 28.69
N SER A 333 11.95 3.39 27.50
CA SER A 333 11.55 2.12 26.92
C SER A 333 12.30 0.95 27.59
N SER A 334 11.58 0.15 28.38
CA SER A 334 12.14 -0.98 29.14
C SER A 334 12.53 -2.19 28.27
N GLU A 335 12.23 -2.17 26.97
CA GLU A 335 12.28 -3.36 26.09
C GLU A 335 13.42 -3.33 25.05
N ALA A 336 14.25 -2.26 25.03
CA ALA A 336 15.35 -2.17 24.06
C ALA A 336 16.43 -3.23 24.35
N SER A 337 16.73 -4.05 23.33
CA SER A 337 17.82 -5.03 23.37
C SER A 337 19.17 -4.35 23.61
N ILE A 338 20.16 -5.08 24.13
CA ILE A 338 21.52 -4.55 24.34
C ILE A 338 22.11 -4.03 23.02
N GLN A 339 21.89 -4.77 21.93
CA GLN A 339 22.34 -4.38 20.60
C GLN A 339 21.70 -3.07 20.13
N GLU A 340 20.41 -2.86 20.38
CA GLU A 340 19.73 -1.60 20.04
C GLU A 340 20.29 -0.42 20.85
N LYS A 341 20.63 -0.64 22.12
CA LYS A 341 21.25 0.41 22.97
C LYS A 341 22.62 0.85 22.46
N ASP A 342 23.43 -0.10 21.99
CA ASP A 342 24.74 0.21 21.40
C ASP A 342 24.55 1.04 20.11
N LEU A 343 23.64 0.63 19.23
CA LEU A 343 23.30 1.37 18.01
C LEU A 343 22.74 2.77 18.31
N ILE A 344 21.90 2.92 19.33
CA ILE A 344 21.41 4.23 19.79
C ILE A 344 22.57 5.10 20.26
N SER A 345 23.52 4.56 21.03
CA SER A 345 24.70 5.28 21.50
C SER A 345 25.60 5.77 20.35
N GLU A 346 25.79 4.94 19.33
CA GLU A 346 26.49 5.32 18.10
C GLU A 346 25.77 6.47 17.38
N GLN A 347 24.45 6.35 17.17
CA GLN A 347 23.67 7.40 16.51
C GLN A 347 23.56 8.68 17.34
N GLN A 348 23.54 8.58 18.67
CA GLN A 348 23.63 9.72 19.57
C GLN A 348 24.96 10.46 19.41
N THR A 349 26.07 9.72 19.29
CA THR A 349 27.39 10.31 19.06
C THR A 349 27.42 11.10 17.75
N VAL A 350 26.83 10.54 16.69
CA VAL A 350 26.68 11.23 15.39
C VAL A 350 25.83 12.49 15.53
N LEU A 351 24.70 12.43 16.24
CA LEU A 351 23.83 13.58 16.49
C LEU A 351 24.59 14.72 17.19
N ARG A 352 25.37 14.41 18.24
CA ARG A 352 26.18 15.39 18.97
C ARG A 352 27.31 15.98 18.11
N GLN A 353 27.92 15.17 17.25
CA GLN A 353 28.93 15.66 16.30
C GLN A 353 28.30 16.64 15.30
N LEU A 354 27.13 16.33 14.73
CA LEU A 354 26.42 17.23 13.82
C LEU A 354 25.94 18.51 14.52
N GLU A 355 25.49 18.41 15.77
CA GLU A 355 25.11 19.56 16.61
C GLU A 355 26.30 20.49 16.88
N ALA A 356 27.49 19.94 17.18
CA ALA A 356 28.71 20.72 17.35
C ALA A 356 29.14 21.43 16.05
N ILE A 357 29.03 20.75 14.91
CA ILE A 357 29.30 21.36 13.59
C ILE A 357 28.31 22.51 13.33
N LEU A 358 27.02 22.30 13.58
CA LEU A 358 25.99 23.33 13.44
C LEU A 358 26.29 24.55 14.31
N HIS A 359 26.73 24.34 15.56
CA HIS A 359 27.11 25.42 16.46
C HIS A 359 28.25 26.28 15.90
N ILE A 360 29.28 25.65 15.32
CA ILE A 360 30.39 26.36 14.68
C ILE A 360 29.90 27.23 13.52
N TYR A 361 29.01 26.70 12.67
CA TYR A 361 28.42 27.49 11.58
C TYR A 361 27.64 28.70 12.09
N ARG A 362 26.88 28.54 13.18
CA ARG A 362 26.15 29.66 13.81
C ARG A 362 27.10 30.74 14.31
N LEU A 363 28.16 30.38 15.01
CA LEU A 363 29.19 31.31 15.49
C LEU A 363 29.85 32.05 14.32
N ALA A 364 30.23 31.33 13.26
CA ALA A 364 30.86 31.90 12.08
C ALA A 364 29.93 32.89 11.35
N ARG A 365 28.64 32.55 11.19
CA ARG A 365 27.63 33.45 10.58
C ARG A 365 27.32 34.68 11.44
N ALA A 366 27.39 34.55 12.76
CA ALA A 366 27.25 35.67 13.69
C ALA A 366 28.49 36.61 13.71
N GLY A 367 29.54 36.31 12.94
CA GLY A 367 30.79 37.07 12.91
C GLY A 367 31.72 36.79 14.09
N GLN A 368 31.40 35.80 14.94
CA GLN A 368 32.22 35.38 16.08
C GLN A 368 33.32 34.41 15.62
N THR A 369 34.24 34.90 14.80
CA THR A 369 35.27 34.09 14.12
C THR A 369 36.24 33.40 15.07
N VAL A 370 36.62 34.06 16.17
CA VAL A 370 37.54 33.49 17.18
C VAL A 370 36.90 32.31 17.93
N ASP A 371 35.63 32.45 18.31
CA ASP A 371 34.90 31.39 19.02
C ASP A 371 34.62 30.21 18.09
N ALA A 372 34.23 30.48 16.83
CA ALA A 372 34.05 29.45 15.81
C ALA A 372 35.33 28.61 15.59
N LEU A 373 36.50 29.27 15.55
CA LEU A 373 37.80 28.58 15.45
C LEU A 373 38.12 27.75 16.67
N ARG A 374 37.90 28.31 17.87
CA ARG A 374 38.14 27.59 19.13
C ARG A 374 37.32 26.31 19.19
N GLU A 375 36.04 26.38 18.84
CA GLU A 375 35.17 25.20 18.80
C GLU A 375 35.56 24.21 17.70
N THR A 376 36.01 24.69 16.53
CA THR A 376 36.53 23.81 15.47
C THR A 376 37.75 23.01 15.93
N ILE A 377 38.67 23.65 16.67
CA ILE A 377 39.88 23.01 17.19
C ILE A 377 39.53 21.96 18.26
N ARG A 378 38.45 22.17 19.02
CA ARG A 378 37.96 21.26 20.06
C ARG A 378 37.30 20.00 19.52
N LEU A 379 36.97 19.94 18.22
CA LEU A 379 36.36 18.76 17.63
C LEU A 379 37.33 17.56 17.69
N PRO A 380 37.03 16.52 18.48
CA PRO A 380 37.98 15.45 18.76
C PRO A 380 38.31 14.63 17.51
N PHE A 381 37.39 14.59 16.53
CA PHE A 381 37.58 13.82 15.31
C PHE A 381 38.47 14.53 14.28
N LEU A 382 38.65 15.86 14.29
CA LEU A 382 39.50 16.52 13.28
C LEU A 382 40.99 16.62 13.68
N HIS A 383 41.33 16.36 14.95
CA HIS A 383 42.70 16.42 15.50
C HIS A 383 43.46 17.73 15.18
N LEU A 384 42.76 18.87 15.18
CA LEU A 384 43.30 20.19 14.83
C LEU A 384 44.02 20.91 15.98
N ASP A 385 44.13 20.31 17.17
CA ASP A 385 44.82 20.90 18.32
C ASP A 385 46.28 21.23 17.97
N PRO A 386 46.70 22.51 17.94
CA PRO A 386 48.06 22.89 17.53
C PRO A 386 49.15 22.31 18.46
N LYS A 387 48.80 21.89 19.68
CA LYS A 387 49.75 21.32 20.65
C LYS A 387 49.87 19.79 20.54
N ALA A 388 48.91 19.13 19.92
CA ALA A 388 48.92 17.68 19.75
C ALA A 388 49.85 17.26 18.58
N PRO A 389 50.55 16.11 18.68
CA PRO A 389 51.37 15.60 17.58
C PRO A 389 50.52 15.37 16.31
N ASN A 390 51.17 15.43 15.15
CA ASN A 390 50.49 15.13 13.88
C ASN A 390 50.14 13.64 13.82
N VAL A 391 48.84 13.33 13.84
CA VAL A 391 48.33 11.97 13.68
C VAL A 391 47.96 11.77 12.21
N THR A 392 48.73 10.98 11.48
CA THR A 392 48.47 10.61 10.07
C THR A 392 47.60 9.36 10.00
N VAL A 393 46.41 9.42 10.60
CA VAL A 393 45.42 8.33 10.52
C VAL A 393 44.27 8.80 9.66
N ASP A 394 43.72 7.94 8.80
CA ASP A 394 42.47 8.19 8.08
C ASP A 394 41.32 8.26 9.10
N ILE A 395 41.16 9.45 9.67
CA ILE A 395 40.10 9.86 10.59
C ILE A 395 38.71 9.46 10.07
N PHE A 396 38.54 9.49 8.76
CA PHE A 396 37.27 9.28 8.11
C PHE A 396 36.95 7.80 7.90
N ARG A 397 37.82 6.87 8.29
CA ARG A 397 37.49 5.44 8.32
C ARG A 397 36.47 5.10 9.40
N ASN A 398 36.52 5.81 10.52
CA ASN A 398 35.67 5.55 11.70
C ASN A 398 34.55 6.59 11.87
N LEU A 399 34.53 7.63 11.04
CA LEU A 399 33.53 8.69 11.12
C LEU A 399 32.24 8.28 10.40
N SER A 400 31.07 8.68 10.89
CA SER A 400 29.80 8.44 10.18
C SER A 400 29.76 9.19 8.84
N PRO A 401 29.26 8.57 7.75
CA PRO A 401 29.11 9.23 6.44
C PRO A 401 28.38 10.58 6.50
N HIS A 402 27.41 10.72 7.42
CA HIS A 402 26.66 11.97 7.63
C HIS A 402 27.56 13.10 8.15
N VAL A 403 28.47 12.80 9.06
CA VAL A 403 29.44 13.79 9.56
C VAL A 403 30.50 14.08 8.49
N GLN A 404 30.97 13.03 7.80
CA GLN A 404 31.96 13.17 6.71
C GLN A 404 31.48 14.15 5.63
N ALA A 405 30.20 14.11 5.27
CA ALA A 405 29.61 15.01 4.28
C ALA A 405 29.72 16.49 4.67
N CYS A 406 29.74 16.81 5.96
CA CYS A 406 29.81 18.18 6.48
C CYS A 406 31.26 18.70 6.62
N VAL A 407 32.26 17.82 6.66
CA VAL A 407 33.67 18.20 6.92
C VAL A 407 34.26 19.15 5.87
N PRO A 408 34.08 18.95 4.54
CA PRO A 408 34.66 19.86 3.56
C PRO A 408 34.25 21.30 3.77
N ASP A 409 32.96 21.54 3.99
CA ASP A 409 32.43 22.89 4.17
C ASP A 409 32.83 23.47 5.54
N LEU A 410 32.95 22.62 6.57
CA LEU A 410 33.45 23.01 7.89
C LEU A 410 34.90 23.50 7.81
N LEU A 411 35.75 22.79 7.08
CA LEU A 411 37.14 23.20 6.86
C LEU A 411 37.22 24.52 6.08
N LYS A 412 36.34 24.75 5.09
CA LYS A 412 36.27 26.06 4.40
C LYS A 412 35.88 27.19 5.34
N VAL A 413 34.94 26.96 6.25
CA VAL A 413 34.56 27.94 7.28
C VAL A 413 35.70 28.19 8.24
N ALA A 414 36.40 27.14 8.67
CA ALA A 414 37.59 27.28 9.51
C ALA A 414 38.65 28.14 8.83
N LEU A 415 39.03 27.84 7.58
CA LEU A 415 40.00 28.63 6.81
C LEU A 415 39.57 30.10 6.68
N ASN A 416 38.30 30.34 6.33
CA ASN A 416 37.74 31.70 6.28
C ASN A 416 37.83 32.42 7.63
N CYS A 417 37.57 31.73 8.74
CA CYS A 417 37.69 32.34 10.06
C CYS A 417 39.16 32.65 10.38
N ILE A 418 40.11 31.78 10.00
CA ILE A 418 41.54 32.03 10.22
C ILE A 418 41.99 33.28 9.47
N ASP A 419 41.55 33.48 8.23
CA ASP A 419 41.92 34.65 7.42
C ASP A 419 41.42 35.98 8.02
N ASN A 420 40.39 35.93 8.87
CA ASN A 420 39.81 37.08 9.54
C ASN A 420 40.40 37.34 10.94
N VAL A 421 41.33 36.51 11.42
CA VAL A 421 41.95 36.64 12.75
C VAL A 421 43.46 36.87 12.62
N ARG A 422 44.01 37.80 13.42
CA ARG A 422 45.46 38.08 13.43
C ARG A 422 46.20 36.97 14.18
N ASP A 423 47.21 36.39 13.53
CA ASP A 423 48.10 35.40 14.13
C ASP A 423 49.15 36.11 15.02
N THR A 424 49.03 35.94 16.34
CA THR A 424 49.93 36.59 17.31
C THR A 424 50.98 35.65 17.89
N ASP A 425 50.72 34.34 17.90
CA ASP A 425 51.52 33.34 18.61
C ASP A 425 51.89 32.11 17.75
N GLY A 426 51.54 32.12 16.45
CA GLY A 426 51.81 31.03 15.52
C GLY A 426 50.82 29.87 15.60
N THR A 427 49.82 29.94 16.49
CA THR A 427 48.81 28.89 16.63
C THR A 427 47.95 28.76 15.37
N LEU A 428 47.61 29.88 14.73
CA LEU A 428 46.81 29.86 13.50
C LEU A 428 47.58 29.23 12.34
N ARG A 429 48.89 29.45 12.25
CA ARG A 429 49.76 28.79 11.27
C ARG A 429 49.84 27.28 11.50
N ALA A 430 49.94 26.85 12.76
CA ALA A 430 49.93 25.42 13.11
C ALA A 430 48.58 24.76 12.72
N VAL A 431 47.45 25.43 12.98
CA VAL A 431 46.13 24.95 12.57
C VAL A 431 45.99 24.88 11.04
N LYS A 432 46.44 25.91 10.29
CA LYS A 432 46.48 25.88 8.81
C LYS A 432 47.29 24.68 8.28
N SER A 433 48.48 24.44 8.84
CA SER A 433 49.31 23.29 8.48
C SER A 433 48.62 21.95 8.76
N LYS A 434 47.90 21.84 9.89
CA LYS A 434 47.12 20.64 10.21
C LYS A 434 45.95 20.41 9.24
N ILE A 435 45.23 21.46 8.85
CA ILE A 435 44.17 21.36 7.83
C ILE A 435 44.77 20.91 6.49
N ALA A 436 45.90 21.48 6.07
CA ALA A 436 46.58 21.08 4.84
C ALA A 436 47.02 19.61 4.88
N ASN A 437 47.62 19.17 6.00
CA ASN A 437 48.02 17.78 6.20
C ASN A 437 46.82 16.82 6.22
N LEU A 438 45.68 17.23 6.80
CA LEU A 438 44.44 16.44 6.80
C LEU A 438 43.91 16.21 5.39
N VAL A 439 43.88 17.26 4.56
CA VAL A 439 43.44 17.16 3.15
C VAL A 439 44.43 16.35 2.33
N ALA A 440 45.75 16.57 2.50
CA ALA A 440 46.80 15.86 1.78
C ALA A 440 46.86 14.35 2.12
N SER A 441 46.69 13.99 3.39
CA SER A 441 46.67 12.58 3.82
C SER A 441 45.43 11.82 3.35
N ASN A 442 44.38 12.52 2.90
CA ASN A 442 43.12 11.94 2.46
C ASN A 442 42.81 12.27 0.99
N MET A 443 43.81 12.46 0.13
CA MET A 443 43.65 12.81 -1.29
C MET A 443 42.91 11.76 -2.13
N SER A 444 42.82 10.51 -1.67
CA SER A 444 42.00 9.47 -2.31
C SER A 444 40.50 9.76 -2.24
N ARG A 445 40.07 10.69 -1.38
CA ARG A 445 38.69 11.15 -1.29
C ARG A 445 38.48 12.31 -2.27
N ASN A 446 37.39 12.26 -3.02
CA ASN A 446 37.00 13.29 -3.99
C ASN A 446 36.58 14.59 -3.29
N TRP A 447 37.54 15.33 -2.73
CA TRP A 447 37.28 16.62 -2.11
C TRP A 447 36.77 17.65 -3.11
N PRO A 448 35.90 18.59 -2.69
CA PRO A 448 35.48 19.71 -3.52
C PRO A 448 36.67 20.54 -4.03
N GLN A 449 36.66 20.92 -5.31
CA GLN A 449 37.76 21.67 -5.95
C GLN A 449 38.06 23.02 -5.27
N ASP A 450 37.02 23.67 -4.75
CA ASP A 450 37.13 24.93 -4.03
C ASP A 450 37.84 24.79 -2.67
N LEU A 451 37.72 23.63 -2.01
CA LEU A 451 38.49 23.33 -0.80
C LEU A 451 39.98 23.20 -1.13
N TYR A 452 40.34 22.50 -2.22
CA TYR A 452 41.73 22.39 -2.66
C TYR A 452 42.34 23.75 -2.98
N GLN A 453 41.60 24.61 -3.69
CA GLN A 453 42.06 25.97 -4.01
C GLN A 453 42.31 26.79 -2.74
N LYS A 454 41.41 26.75 -1.76
CA LYS A 454 41.60 27.45 -0.48
C LYS A 454 42.79 26.93 0.31
N VAL A 455 42.98 25.61 0.36
CA VAL A 455 44.14 25.02 1.05
C VAL A 455 45.44 25.43 0.33
N ALA A 456 45.47 25.43 -1.00
CA ALA A 456 46.62 25.85 -1.79
C ALA A 456 46.97 27.34 -1.61
N GLN A 457 45.98 28.21 -1.35
CA GLN A 457 46.22 29.61 -1.00
C GLN A 457 46.78 29.81 0.41
N CYS A 458 46.70 28.79 1.27
CA CYS A 458 47.16 28.83 2.66
C CYS A 458 48.56 28.24 2.88
N ILE A 459 49.11 27.56 1.87
CA ILE A 459 50.49 27.04 1.82
C ILE A 459 51.35 28.10 1.14
#